data_AF-H0EXF6-F1
#
_entry.id   AF-H0EXF6-F1
#
_cell.length_a   1.000
_cell.length_b   1.000
_cell.length_c   1.000
_cell.angle_alpha   90.00
_cell.angle_beta   90.00
_cell.angle_gamma   90.00
#
_symmetry.space_group_name_H-M   'P 1'
#
loop_
_entity.id
_entity.type
_entity.pdbx_description
1 polymer ?
#
loop_
_entity_poly.entity_id
_entity_poly.type
_entity_poly.pdbx_seq_one_letter_code
_entity_poly.pdbx_strand_id
1 'polypeptide(L)'
;MALDIKIKSKDISSLDAIDWDKVLENHPEMAANPYLRAIYGFITAGDWEGIANETSLPLQDRVGVAFRKFDDVKLTEWLEKEMEEAIKNGDPEGIFLAGITDGMVDIFAKHVEKFMDYQSPILIMSFLMFDADLGERLTKTCSSATRNISYV
;
A
#
# COMPACT_ATOMS: atom_id res chain seq x y z
N MET A 1 -28.32 -29.15 22.26
CA MET A 1 -27.15 -28.68 23.04
C MET A 1 -26.35 -27.77 22.15
N ALA A 2 -26.46 -26.45 22.34
CA ALA A 2 -25.60 -25.45 21.71
C ALA A 2 -24.92 -24.70 22.86
N LEU A 3 -23.59 -24.61 22.83
CA LEU A 3 -22.80 -23.89 23.83
C LEU A 3 -22.78 -22.41 23.44
N ASP A 4 -23.55 -21.63 24.17
CA ASP A 4 -23.59 -20.17 24.12
C ASP A 4 -22.27 -19.63 24.71
N ILE A 5 -21.32 -19.26 23.85
CA ILE A 5 -20.08 -18.60 24.29
C ILE A 5 -20.46 -17.16 24.63
N LYS A 6 -20.83 -16.97 25.89
CA LYS A 6 -21.02 -15.66 26.50
C LYS A 6 -19.66 -14.99 26.62
N ILE A 7 -19.25 -14.29 25.56
CA ILE A 7 -18.18 -13.30 25.64
C ILE A 7 -18.68 -12.25 26.63
N LYS A 8 -18.23 -12.37 27.88
CA LYS A 8 -18.51 -11.41 28.93
C LYS A 8 -17.87 -10.10 28.45
N SER A 9 -18.70 -9.20 27.95
CA SER A 9 -18.34 -7.82 27.63
C SER A 9 -17.86 -7.15 28.91
N LYS A 10 -16.58 -7.37 29.23
CA LYS A 10 -15.88 -6.61 30.25
C LYS A 10 -15.65 -5.25 29.61
N ASP A 11 -16.25 -4.24 30.21
CA ASP A 11 -16.32 -2.86 29.75
C ASP A 11 -15.05 -2.41 29.01
N ILE A 12 -15.18 -2.23 27.69
CA ILE A 12 -14.11 -1.73 26.81
C ILE A 12 -13.73 -0.29 27.18
N SER A 13 -14.61 0.41 27.92
CA SER A 13 -14.39 1.78 28.41
C SER A 13 -13.34 1.91 29.52
N SER A 14 -12.77 0.82 30.04
CA SER A 14 -11.68 0.87 31.03
C SER A 14 -10.31 0.50 30.46
N LEU A 15 -10.19 0.38 29.13
CA LEU A 15 -8.90 0.22 28.45
C LEU A 15 -8.24 1.57 28.12
N ASP A 16 -8.81 2.68 28.59
CA ASP A 16 -8.31 4.05 28.41
C ASP A 16 -6.96 4.37 29.09
N ALA A 17 -6.23 3.38 29.62
CA ALA A 17 -4.94 3.63 30.24
C ALA A 17 -4.04 2.40 30.38
N ILE A 18 -4.19 1.38 29.54
CA ILE A 18 -3.00 0.56 29.30
C ILE A 18 -2.13 1.46 28.44
N ASP A 19 -1.08 1.98 29.06
CA ASP A 19 -0.08 2.86 28.47
C ASP A 19 0.71 2.02 27.44
N TRP A 20 0.07 1.72 26.32
CA TRP A 20 0.59 0.80 25.30
C TRP A 20 1.89 1.30 24.70
N ASP A 21 2.12 2.61 24.73
CA ASP A 21 3.42 3.23 24.42
C ASP A 21 4.53 2.65 25.31
N LYS A 22 4.28 2.51 26.62
CA LYS A 22 5.22 1.86 27.53
C LYS A 22 5.37 0.37 27.25
N VAL A 23 4.32 -0.31 26.78
CA VAL A 23 4.41 -1.73 26.40
C VAL A 23 5.25 -1.91 25.13
N LEU A 24 5.10 -1.01 24.15
CA LEU A 24 5.88 -0.95 22.92
C LEU A 24 7.34 -0.59 23.17
N GLU A 25 7.62 0.34 24.11
CA GLU A 25 8.99 0.67 24.55
C GLU A 25 9.68 -0.53 25.20
N ASN A 26 8.95 -1.33 25.98
CA ASN A 26 9.49 -2.51 26.66
C ASN A 26 9.70 -3.71 25.72
N HIS A 27 9.04 -3.73 24.55
CA HIS A 27 9.09 -4.82 23.58
C HIS A 27 9.33 -4.29 22.16
N PRO A 28 10.58 -3.94 21.79
CA PRO A 28 10.89 -3.39 20.48
C PRO A 28 10.58 -4.37 19.33
N GLU A 29 10.61 -5.70 19.58
CA GLU A 29 10.18 -6.69 18.59
C GLU A 29 8.72 -6.53 18.16
N MET A 30 7.88 -6.04 19.07
CA MET A 30 6.44 -5.87 18.87
C MET A 30 6.15 -4.57 18.12
N ALA A 31 6.91 -3.52 18.41
CA ALA A 31 6.88 -2.24 17.68
C ALA A 31 7.38 -2.36 16.24
N ALA A 32 8.29 -3.30 15.98
CA ALA A 32 8.85 -3.53 14.65
C ALA A 32 7.87 -4.20 13.67
N ASN A 33 6.84 -4.90 14.18
CA ASN A 33 5.87 -5.55 13.32
C ASN A 33 4.75 -4.56 12.91
N PRO A 34 4.63 -4.22 11.61
CA PRO A 34 3.69 -3.21 11.14
C PRO A 34 2.23 -3.59 11.39
N TYR A 35 1.89 -4.88 11.36
CA TYR A 35 0.54 -5.36 11.64
C TYR A 35 0.14 -5.15 13.09
N LEU A 36 1.05 -5.47 14.01
CA LEU A 36 0.80 -5.28 15.44
C LEU A 36 0.68 -3.79 15.74
N ARG A 37 1.59 -2.96 15.20
CA ARG A 37 1.52 -1.50 15.33
C ARG A 37 0.19 -0.94 14.85
N ALA A 38 -0.30 -1.36 13.69
CA ALA A 38 -1.56 -0.89 13.14
C ALA A 38 -2.77 -1.30 14.01
N ILE A 39 -2.80 -2.55 14.48
CA ILE A 39 -3.86 -3.02 15.39
C ILE A 39 -3.81 -2.26 16.72
N TYR A 40 -2.62 -1.97 17.25
CA TYR A 40 -2.48 -1.17 18.47
C TYR A 40 -2.96 0.26 18.27
N GLY A 41 -2.55 0.92 17.17
CA GLY A 41 -3.04 2.25 16.81
C GLY A 41 -4.57 2.28 16.70
N PHE A 42 -5.17 1.20 16.19
CA PHE A 42 -6.62 1.07 16.16
C PHE A 42 -7.25 0.89 17.54
N ILE A 43 -6.66 0.09 18.43
CA ILE A 43 -7.18 -0.11 19.79
C ILE A 43 -7.12 1.19 20.60
N THR A 44 -6.08 2.02 20.41
CA THR A 44 -5.89 3.26 21.15
C THR A 44 -6.69 4.43 20.58
N ALA A 45 -6.68 4.64 19.26
CA ALA A 45 -7.36 5.77 18.63
C ALA A 45 -8.80 5.45 18.20
N GLY A 46 -9.15 4.17 18.04
CA GLY A 46 -10.46 3.74 17.53
C GLY A 46 -10.72 4.08 16.06
N ASP A 47 -9.70 4.55 15.33
CA ASP A 47 -9.85 5.06 13.97
C ASP A 47 -9.29 4.10 12.91
N TRP A 48 -10.12 3.79 11.91
CA TRP A 48 -9.75 2.97 10.76
C TRP A 48 -8.90 3.74 9.74
N GLU A 49 -8.96 5.08 9.74
CA GLU A 49 -8.09 5.90 8.89
C GLU A 49 -6.62 5.76 9.25
N GLY A 50 -6.30 5.58 10.54
CA GLY A 50 -4.95 5.34 11.01
C GLY A 50 -4.34 4.09 10.36
N ILE A 51 -5.10 2.99 10.30
CA ILE A 51 -4.65 1.76 9.64
C ILE A 51 -4.53 1.95 8.12
N ALA A 52 -5.51 2.61 7.50
CA ALA A 52 -5.52 2.79 6.04
C ALA A 52 -4.36 3.68 5.57
N ASN A 53 -3.88 4.62 6.38
CA ASN A 53 -2.76 5.51 6.03
C ASN A 53 -1.38 4.98 6.49
N GLU A 54 -1.33 3.80 7.10
CA GLU A 54 -0.10 3.22 7.63
C GLU A 54 0.77 2.66 6.50
N THR A 55 1.72 3.44 5.99
CA THR A 55 2.58 3.08 4.83
C THR A 55 3.50 1.88 5.06
N SER A 56 3.67 1.43 6.31
CA SER A 56 4.43 0.22 6.62
C SER A 56 3.66 -1.08 6.37
N LEU A 57 2.34 -1.00 6.19
CA LEU A 57 1.52 -2.14 5.80
C LEU A 57 1.50 -2.28 4.29
N PRO A 58 1.38 -3.52 3.77
CA PRO A 58 1.12 -3.75 2.35
C PRO A 58 -0.12 -2.99 1.91
N LEU A 59 -0.05 -2.41 0.72
CA LEU A 59 -1.14 -1.66 0.11
C LEU A 59 -2.42 -2.50 0.01
N GLN A 60 -2.31 -3.79 -0.30
CA GLN A 60 -3.46 -4.69 -0.43
C GLN A 60 -4.33 -4.74 0.84
N ASP A 61 -3.71 -4.82 2.02
CA ASP A 61 -4.43 -4.90 3.28
C ASP A 61 -5.07 -3.55 3.65
N ARG A 62 -4.36 -2.45 3.38
CA ARG A 62 -4.86 -1.09 3.59
C ARG A 62 -6.10 -0.82 2.74
N VAL A 63 -6.04 -1.20 1.47
CA VAL A 63 -7.15 -1.11 0.52
C VAL A 63 -8.34 -1.95 0.99
N GLY A 64 -8.10 -3.17 1.50
CA GLY A 64 -9.14 -4.02 2.07
C GLY A 64 -9.87 -3.39 3.26
N VAL A 65 -9.13 -2.69 4.15
CA VAL A 65 -9.73 -1.95 5.26
C VAL A 65 -10.52 -0.74 4.77
N ALA A 66 -9.94 0.05 3.85
CA ALA A 66 -10.58 1.23 3.27
C ALA A 66 -11.92 0.87 2.63
N PHE A 67 -11.97 -0.16 1.77
CA PHE A 67 -13.21 -0.64 1.14
C PHE A 67 -14.30 -1.05 2.13
N ARG A 68 -13.93 -1.56 3.30
CA ARG A 68 -14.90 -2.05 4.28
C ARG A 68 -15.42 -0.98 5.23
N LYS A 69 -14.67 0.12 5.40
CA LYS A 69 -14.88 1.07 6.49
C LYS A 69 -15.10 2.51 6.05
N PHE A 70 -14.68 2.87 4.84
CA PHE A 70 -14.85 4.24 4.34
C PHE A 70 -16.19 4.41 3.64
N ASP A 71 -16.69 5.65 3.68
CA ASP A 71 -17.80 6.09 2.83
C ASP A 71 -17.32 6.30 1.40
N ASP A 72 -18.19 6.16 0.40
CA ASP A 72 -17.83 6.18 -1.03
C ASP A 72 -17.04 7.44 -1.43
N VAL A 73 -17.41 8.61 -0.89
CA VAL A 73 -16.70 9.87 -1.19
C VAL A 73 -15.28 9.83 -0.66
N LYS A 74 -15.14 9.47 0.61
CA LYS A 74 -13.84 9.38 1.29
C LYS A 74 -12.96 8.28 0.72
N LEU A 75 -13.57 7.17 0.30
CA LEU A 75 -12.87 6.09 -0.37
C LEU A 75 -12.29 6.54 -1.70
N THR A 76 -13.06 7.30 -2.49
CA THR A 76 -12.60 7.83 -3.78
C THR A 76 -11.42 8.76 -3.59
N GLU A 77 -11.53 9.72 -2.66
CA GLU A 77 -10.44 10.64 -2.32
C GLU A 77 -9.18 9.90 -1.83
N TRP A 78 -9.35 8.85 -1.02
CA TRP A 78 -8.23 8.06 -0.52
C TRP A 78 -7.54 7.26 -1.63
N LEU A 79 -8.32 6.63 -2.53
CA LEU A 79 -7.78 5.86 -3.66
C LEU A 79 -7.00 6.75 -4.64
N GLU A 80 -7.52 7.95 -4.95
CA GLU A 80 -6.83 8.92 -5.81
C GLU A 80 -5.49 9.35 -5.19
N LYS A 81 -5.49 9.69 -3.90
CA LYS A 81 -4.27 10.05 -3.17
C LYS A 81 -3.24 8.92 -3.18
N GLU A 82 -3.67 7.70 -2.85
CA GLU A 82 -2.77 6.55 -2.78
C GLU A 82 -2.20 6.19 -4.16
N MET A 83 -2.98 6.39 -5.22
CA MET A 83 -2.52 6.21 -6.60
C MET A 83 -1.46 7.25 -6.99
N GLU A 84 -1.64 8.52 -6.63
CA GLU A 84 -0.63 9.55 -6.84
C GLU A 84 0.67 9.26 -6.07
N GLU A 85 0.57 8.79 -4.83
CA GLU A 85 1.73 8.40 -4.02
C GLU A 85 2.47 7.20 -4.64
N ALA A 86 1.75 6.20 -5.15
CA ALA A 86 2.34 5.05 -5.83
C ALA A 86 3.10 5.45 -7.10
N ILE A 87 2.52 6.33 -7.94
CA ILE A 87 3.18 6.86 -9.14
C ILE A 87 4.44 7.62 -8.74
N LYS A 88 4.34 8.52 -7.75
CA LYS A 88 5.47 9.34 -7.29
C LYS A 88 6.62 8.50 -6.75
N ASN A 89 6.31 7.45 -5.99
CA ASN A 89 7.32 6.59 -5.37
C ASN A 89 7.90 5.53 -6.33
N GLY A 90 7.19 5.25 -7.44
CA GLY A 90 7.50 4.16 -8.35
C GLY A 90 7.32 2.79 -7.70
N ASP A 91 6.30 2.65 -6.85
CA ASP A 91 6.04 1.40 -6.12
C ASP A 91 5.19 0.44 -6.97
N PRO A 92 5.71 -0.74 -7.35
CA PRO A 92 4.96 -1.70 -8.14
C PRO A 92 3.73 -2.26 -7.41
N GLU A 93 3.62 -2.14 -6.08
CA GLU A 93 2.41 -2.54 -5.37
C GLU A 93 1.19 -1.70 -5.81
N GLY A 94 1.42 -0.45 -6.23
CA GLY A 94 0.39 0.44 -6.78
C GLY A 94 -0.29 -0.06 -8.05
N ILE A 95 0.28 -1.06 -8.73
CA ILE A 95 -0.35 -1.72 -9.88
C ILE A 95 -1.66 -2.41 -9.45
N PHE A 96 -1.76 -2.83 -8.19
CA PHE A 96 -3.00 -3.38 -7.65
C PHE A 96 -4.16 -2.36 -7.69
N LEU A 97 -3.86 -1.08 -7.47
CA LEU A 97 -4.83 0.01 -7.59
C LEU A 97 -5.04 0.44 -9.04
N ALA A 98 -3.96 0.58 -9.80
CA ALA A 98 -4.00 1.06 -11.18
C ALA A 98 -4.71 0.08 -12.13
N GLY A 99 -4.58 -1.22 -11.89
CA GLY A 99 -4.89 -2.25 -12.87
C GLY A 99 -3.99 -2.16 -14.11
N ILE A 100 -4.41 -2.81 -15.19
CA ILE A 100 -3.71 -2.76 -16.49
C ILE A 100 -4.17 -1.51 -17.25
N THR A 101 -3.76 -0.34 -16.77
CA THR A 101 -4.12 0.97 -17.33
C THR A 101 -2.88 1.84 -17.54
N ASP A 102 -3.03 3.04 -18.07
CA ASP A 102 -1.94 4.02 -18.23
C ASP A 102 -1.21 4.31 -16.90
N GLY A 103 -1.92 4.26 -15.76
CA GLY A 103 -1.31 4.46 -14.45
C GLY A 103 -0.23 3.43 -14.12
N MET A 104 -0.36 2.18 -14.61
CA MET A 104 0.67 1.16 -14.46
C MET A 104 1.96 1.53 -15.21
N VAL A 105 1.85 2.12 -16.40
CA VAL A 105 3.01 2.60 -17.17
C VAL A 105 3.71 3.72 -16.44
N ASP A 106 2.96 4.65 -15.85
CA ASP A 106 3.54 5.79 -15.14
C ASP A 106 4.26 5.33 -13.86
N ILE A 107 3.70 4.37 -13.13
CA ILE A 107 4.37 3.70 -11.99
C ILE A 107 5.66 3.04 -12.45
N PHE A 108 5.63 2.25 -13.52
CA PHE A 108 6.82 1.58 -14.04
C PHE A 108 7.87 2.54 -14.58
N ALA A 109 7.47 3.61 -15.26
CA ALA A 109 8.39 4.65 -15.72
C ALA A 109 9.15 5.26 -14.54
N LYS A 110 8.46 5.55 -13.43
CA LYS A 110 9.08 6.06 -12.20
C LYS A 110 9.92 5.01 -11.48
N HIS A 111 9.51 3.76 -11.51
CA HIS A 111 10.30 2.64 -10.98
C HIS A 111 11.64 2.51 -11.72
N VAL A 112 11.62 2.54 -13.06
CA VAL A 112 12.83 2.48 -13.90
C VAL A 112 13.73 3.69 -13.64
N GLU A 113 13.16 4.89 -13.55
CA GLU A 113 13.93 6.12 -13.26
C GLU A 113 14.65 6.04 -11.90
N LYS A 114 14.01 5.46 -10.88
CA LYS A 114 14.51 5.42 -9.50
C LYS A 114 15.48 4.26 -9.25
N PHE A 115 15.15 3.07 -9.73
CA PHE A 115 15.89 1.84 -9.44
C PHE A 115 16.77 1.37 -10.59
N MET A 116 16.62 1.96 -11.79
CA MET A 116 17.30 1.53 -13.03
C MET A 116 17.03 0.07 -13.41
N ASP A 117 15.98 -0.55 -12.84
CA ASP A 117 15.50 -1.88 -13.21
C ASP A 117 14.46 -1.77 -14.31
N TYR A 118 14.91 -2.01 -15.55
CA TYR A 118 14.05 -2.11 -16.72
C TYR A 118 13.55 -3.54 -16.97
N GLN A 119 14.15 -4.55 -16.34
CA GLN A 119 13.85 -5.95 -16.65
C GLN A 119 12.50 -6.36 -16.09
N SER A 120 12.21 -6.00 -14.83
CA SER A 120 10.95 -6.37 -14.17
C SER A 120 9.71 -5.77 -14.88
N PRO A 121 9.68 -4.46 -15.21
CA PRO A 121 8.56 -3.88 -15.95
C PRO A 121 8.38 -4.48 -17.35
N ILE A 122 9.46 -4.71 -18.09
CA ILE A 122 9.40 -5.29 -19.44
C ILE A 122 8.85 -6.72 -19.40
N LEU A 123 9.28 -7.52 -18.43
CA LEU A 123 8.81 -8.89 -18.27
C LEU A 123 7.32 -8.94 -17.95
N ILE A 124 6.86 -8.10 -17.01
CA ILE A 124 5.45 -8.01 -16.65
C ILE A 124 4.63 -7.59 -17.87
N MET A 125 5.08 -6.56 -18.60
CA MET A 125 4.38 -6.08 -19.79
C MET A 125 4.31 -7.12 -20.90
N SER A 126 5.38 -7.88 -21.14
CA SER A 126 5.39 -8.98 -22.11
C SER A 126 4.28 -10.00 -21.84
N PHE A 127 3.99 -10.28 -20.57
CA PHE A 127 2.92 -11.20 -20.19
C PHE A 127 1.51 -10.60 -20.28
N LEU A 128 1.36 -9.30 -20.03
CA LEU A 128 0.06 -8.61 -20.05
C LEU A 128 -0.38 -8.19 -21.46
N MET A 129 0.50 -8.28 -22.46
CA MET A 129 0.34 -7.61 -23.74
C MET A 129 -0.74 -8.25 -24.66
N PHE A 130 -1.91 -7.60 -24.71
CA PHE A 130 -2.80 -7.57 -25.88
C PHE A 130 -2.96 -6.15 -26.47
N ASP A 131 -2.35 -5.12 -25.87
CA ASP A 131 -2.42 -3.73 -26.37
C ASP A 131 -1.04 -3.20 -26.80
N ALA A 132 -0.94 -2.77 -28.05
CA ALA A 132 0.33 -2.41 -28.70
C ALA A 132 0.82 -0.99 -28.33
N ASP A 133 -0.09 -0.10 -27.94
CA ASP A 133 0.23 1.31 -27.68
C ASP A 133 1.00 1.49 -26.34
N LEU A 134 0.60 0.72 -25.32
CA LEU A 134 1.17 0.78 -23.98
C LEU A 134 2.65 0.35 -23.94
N GLY A 135 3.01 -0.67 -24.73
CA GLY A 135 4.38 -1.20 -24.83
C GLY A 135 5.35 -0.21 -25.50
N GLU A 136 4.89 0.59 -26.46
CA GLU A 136 5.72 1.58 -27.14
C GLU A 136 6.15 2.70 -26.19
N ARG A 137 5.27 3.16 -25.29
CA ARG A 137 5.57 4.19 -24.29
C ARG A 137 6.70 3.77 -23.35
N LEU A 138 6.63 2.56 -22.77
CA LEU A 138 7.71 2.07 -21.89
C LEU A 138 9.02 1.83 -22.64
N THR A 139 8.97 1.35 -23.87
CA THR A 139 10.18 1.12 -24.67
C THR A 139 10.91 2.43 -24.94
N LYS A 140 10.18 3.52 -25.21
CA LYS A 140 10.76 4.87 -25.35
C LYS A 140 11.40 5.34 -24.05
N THR A 141 10.74 5.18 -22.90
CA THR A 141 11.28 5.54 -21.57
C THR A 141 12.55 4.75 -21.25
N CYS A 142 12.55 3.44 -21.49
CA CYS A 142 13.72 2.59 -21.30
C CYS A 142 14.87 3.03 -22.22
N SER A 143 14.62 3.29 -23.51
CA SER A 143 15.63 3.78 -24.45
C SER A 143 16.26 5.11 -24.03
N SER A 144 15.47 6.03 -23.46
CA SER A 144 16.01 7.27 -22.90
C SER A 144 16.88 7.04 -21.66
N ALA A 145 16.47 6.13 -20.76
CA ALA A 145 17.25 5.80 -19.57
C ALA A 145 18.57 5.11 -19.93
N THR A 146 18.60 4.21 -20.91
CA THR A 146 19.83 3.54 -21.37
C THR A 146 20.81 4.52 -22.02
N ARG A 147 20.30 5.50 -22.79
CA ARG A 147 21.15 6.54 -23.39
C ARG A 147 21.89 7.37 -22.34
N ASN A 148 21.26 7.69 -21.21
CA ASN A 148 21.91 8.42 -20.12
C ASN A 148 23.03 7.62 -19.41
N ILE A 149 23.01 6.29 -19.48
CA ILE A 149 24.07 5.44 -18.90
C ILE A 149 25.30 5.38 -19.83
N SER A 150 25.12 5.45 -21.15
CA SER A 150 26.24 5.39 -22.12
C SER A 150 27.07 6.68 -22.23
N TYR A 151 26.70 7.76 -21.54
CA TYR A 151 27.44 9.03 -21.50
C TYR A 151 28.17 9.28 -20.17
N VAL A 152 28.33 8.27 -19.33
CA VAL A 152 29.22 8.25 -18.14
C VAL A 152 30.32 7.22 -18.36
#